data_AF-H3SBA3-F1
#
_entry.id   AF-H3SBA3-F1
#
_cell.length_a   1.000
_cell.length_b   1.000
_cell.length_c   1.000
_cell.angle_alpha   90.00
_cell.angle_beta   90.00
_cell.angle_gamma   90.00
#
_symmetry.space_group_name_H-M   'P 1'
#
loop_
_entity.id
_entity.type
_entity.pdbx_description
1 polymer ?
#
loop_
_entity_poly.entity_id
_entity_poly.type
_entity_poly.pdbx_seq_one_letter_code
_entity_poly.pdbx_strand_id
1 'polypeptide(L)'
;MDNEQALGWAEPAARPSACGPGPYSQERVYIPYRGPFDPCPPLPYKTYVLPPNLFITFQPPNLPQFPPPQALRCGTLWPALFSPYRPKGRREEGTA
;
A
#
# COMPACT_ATOMS: atom_id res chain seq x y z
N MET A 1 -15.79 2.48 -36.48
CA MET A 1 -15.45 1.57 -35.36
C MET A 1 -14.32 2.24 -34.64
N ASP A 2 -14.67 3.20 -33.79
CA ASP A 2 -13.69 4.02 -33.09
C ASP A 2 -13.85 3.67 -31.62
N ASN A 3 -12.81 3.00 -31.14
CA ASN A 3 -12.68 2.43 -29.81
C ASN A 3 -12.57 3.57 -28.79
N GLU A 4 -13.69 3.95 -28.20
CA GLU A 4 -13.78 4.87 -27.06
C GLU A 4 -13.78 4.11 -25.72
N GLN A 5 -12.88 3.14 -25.54
CA GLN A 5 -12.62 2.48 -24.25
C GLN A 5 -11.27 2.95 -23.68
N ALA A 6 -11.16 4.26 -23.43
CA ALA A 6 -10.03 4.85 -22.69
C ALA A 6 -10.50 5.71 -21.51
N LEU A 7 -11.72 5.48 -21.01
CA LEU A 7 -12.24 6.09 -19.79
C LEU A 7 -12.27 5.03 -18.68
N GLY A 8 -11.18 4.91 -17.91
CA GLY A 8 -11.15 3.87 -16.87
C GLY A 8 -10.07 3.93 -15.81
N TRP A 9 -9.21 4.94 -15.78
CA TRP A 9 -8.30 5.13 -14.63
C TRP A 9 -8.18 6.60 -14.29
N ALA A 10 -9.26 7.16 -13.76
CA ALA A 10 -9.18 8.43 -13.06
C ALA A 10 -8.18 8.25 -11.91
N GLU A 11 -7.00 8.87 -12.01
CA GLU A 11 -6.08 9.05 -10.88
C GLU A 11 -6.84 9.83 -9.79
N PRO A 12 -7.22 9.21 -8.65
CA PRO A 12 -7.82 9.98 -7.59
C PRO A 12 -6.69 10.77 -6.93
N ALA A 13 -6.70 12.08 -7.17
CA ALA A 13 -5.94 13.14 -6.50
C ALA A 13 -4.96 12.61 -5.44
N ALA A 14 -3.69 12.53 -5.82
CA ALA A 14 -2.57 12.26 -4.93
C ALA A 14 -2.64 13.23 -3.74
N ARG A 15 -3.08 12.72 -2.58
CA ARG A 15 -2.87 13.38 -1.28
C ARG A 15 -1.35 13.47 -1.10
N PRO A 16 -0.77 14.62 -0.70
CA PRO A 16 0.67 14.71 -0.48
C PRO A 16 1.02 13.83 0.73
N SER A 17 1.50 12.62 0.44
CA SER A 17 2.18 11.77 1.40
C SER A 17 3.46 12.47 1.84
N ALA A 18 3.73 12.47 3.14
CA ALA A 18 4.93 13.07 3.75
C ALA A 18 6.26 12.40 3.30
N CYS A 19 6.19 11.40 2.42
CA CYS A 19 7.30 10.93 1.60
C CYS A 19 6.86 11.06 0.13
N GLY A 20 7.63 11.81 -0.67
CA GLY A 20 7.20 12.42 -1.94
C GLY A 20 6.62 11.50 -3.03
N PRO A 21 6.13 12.11 -4.14
CA PRO A 21 5.40 11.42 -5.20
C PRO A 21 6.36 10.69 -6.13
N GLY A 22 6.79 9.50 -5.72
CA GLY A 22 7.46 8.55 -6.60
C GLY A 22 6.51 7.41 -7.00
N PRO A 23 6.72 6.76 -8.16
CA PRO A 23 5.97 5.56 -8.59
C PRO A 23 6.11 4.34 -7.65
N TYR A 24 6.82 4.51 -6.53
CA TYR A 24 7.21 3.47 -5.56
C TYR A 24 6.42 3.51 -4.25
N SER A 25 5.28 4.19 -4.20
CA SER A 25 4.40 4.11 -3.02
C SER A 25 3.97 2.66 -2.78
N GLN A 26 4.33 2.13 -1.62
CA GLN A 26 3.88 0.81 -1.17
C GLN A 26 2.41 0.80 -0.79
N GLU A 27 1.80 1.96 -0.53
CA GLU A 27 0.38 2.06 -0.22
C GLU A 27 -0.44 2.17 -1.51
N ARG A 28 -1.40 1.26 -1.68
CA ARG A 28 -2.32 1.19 -2.81
C ARG A 28 -3.76 1.30 -2.35
N VAL A 29 -4.61 1.82 -3.23
CA VAL A 29 -6.03 2.02 -3.00
C VAL A 29 -6.82 1.17 -3.99
N TYR A 30 -7.88 0.53 -3.52
CA TYR A 30 -8.86 -0.13 -4.37
C TYR A 30 -10.27 0.23 -3.94
N ILE A 31 -11.19 0.15 -4.90
CA ILE A 31 -12.62 0.32 -4.67
C ILE A 31 -13.18 -1.09 -4.40
N PRO A 32 -13.69 -1.38 -3.20
CA PRO A 32 -14.31 -2.66 -2.94
C PRO A 32 -15.56 -2.84 -3.80
N TYR A 33 -15.80 -4.07 -4.25
CA TYR A 33 -17.04 -4.41 -4.94
C TYR A 33 -18.25 -4.13 -4.05
N ARG A 34 -19.33 -3.59 -4.65
CA ARG A 34 -20.57 -3.23 -3.96
C ARG A 34 -21.68 -4.14 -4.44
N GLY A 35 -22.14 -5.03 -3.56
CA GLY A 35 -23.24 -5.93 -3.87
C GLY A 35 -24.60 -5.21 -3.80
N PRO A 36 -25.60 -5.66 -4.56
CA PRO A 36 -26.96 -5.10 -4.51
C PRO A 36 -27.67 -5.39 -3.18
N PHE A 37 -27.23 -6.39 -2.41
CA PHE A 37 -27.81 -6.80 -1.13
C PHE A 37 -26.82 -6.65 0.05
N ASP A 38 -25.82 -5.79 -0.09
CA ASP A 38 -24.84 -5.56 0.99
C ASP A 38 -25.50 -4.74 2.10
N PRO A 39 -25.57 -5.23 3.36
CA PRO A 39 -26.27 -4.54 4.46
C PRO A 39 -25.57 -3.26 4.93
N CYS A 40 -24.34 -3.00 4.49
CA CYS A 40 -23.54 -1.85 4.91
C CYS A 40 -23.49 -0.76 3.83
N PRO A 41 -23.51 0.54 4.19
CA PRO A 41 -23.21 1.62 3.27
C PRO A 41 -21.87 1.40 2.56
N PRO A 42 -21.79 1.66 1.26
CA PRO A 42 -20.62 1.30 0.48
C PRO A 42 -19.39 2.13 0.89
N LEU A 43 -18.29 1.44 1.19
CA LEU A 43 -17.01 2.12 1.42
C LEU A 43 -16.50 2.72 0.10
N PRO A 44 -16.05 3.99 0.10
CA PRO A 44 -15.58 4.65 -1.11
C PRO A 44 -14.25 4.08 -1.60
N TYR A 45 -13.34 3.78 -0.67
CA TYR A 45 -12.00 3.27 -0.94
C TYR A 45 -11.48 2.46 0.23
N LYS A 46 -10.64 1.48 -0.07
CA LYS A 46 -9.88 0.74 0.94
C LYS A 46 -8.42 0.72 0.53
N THR A 47 -7.56 0.81 1.54
CA THR A 47 -6.13 1.02 1.35
C THR A 47 -5.36 -0.15 1.92
N TYR A 48 -4.38 -0.65 1.18
CA TYR A 48 -3.54 -1.78 1.55
C TYR A 48 -2.08 -1.48 1.20
N VAL A 49 -1.16 -2.18 1.86
CA VAL A 49 0.28 -2.04 1.62
C VAL A 49 0.74 -3.22 0.78
N LEU A 50 1.36 -2.93 -0.37
CA LEU A 50 2.10 -3.90 -1.18
C LEU A 50 3.57 -3.88 -0.76
N PRO A 51 4.05 -4.91 -0.05
CA PRO A 51 5.43 -4.94 0.40
C PRO A 51 6.40 -5.11 -0.80
N PRO A 52 7.61 -4.54 -0.74
CA PRO A 52 8.54 -4.50 -1.87
C PRO A 52 8.93 -5.87 -2.45
N ASN A 53 8.87 -6.92 -1.63
CA ASN A 53 9.20 -8.28 -2.04
C ASN A 53 8.31 -8.80 -3.17
N LEU A 54 7.11 -8.23 -3.38
CA LEU A 54 6.23 -8.63 -4.48
C LEU A 54 6.70 -8.14 -5.85
N PHE A 55 7.61 -7.16 -5.88
CA PHE A 55 8.12 -6.56 -7.12
C PHE A 55 9.56 -6.97 -7.44
N ILE A 56 10.20 -7.74 -6.56
CA ILE A 56 11.55 -8.25 -6.75
C ILE A 56 11.44 -9.72 -7.17
N THR A 57 11.82 -10.01 -8.41
CA THR A 57 11.77 -11.38 -8.96
C THR A 57 12.82 -12.30 -8.33
N PHE A 58 14.01 -11.77 -8.06
CA PHE A 58 15.13 -12.48 -7.43
C PHE A 58 15.96 -11.52 -6.58
N GLN A 59 16.57 -12.01 -5.50
CA GLN A 59 17.45 -11.19 -4.65
C GLN A 59 18.88 -11.19 -5.22
N PRO A 60 19.35 -10.10 -5.85
CA PRO A 60 20.70 -10.08 -6.41
C PRO A 60 21.76 -10.27 -5.31
N PRO A 61 22.90 -10.87 -5.65
CA PRO A 61 24.00 -11.04 -4.70
C PRO A 61 24.50 -9.67 -4.23
N ASN A 62 25.00 -9.62 -3.00
CA ASN A 62 25.56 -8.41 -2.39
C ASN A 62 24.57 -7.23 -2.29
N LEU A 63 23.29 -7.54 -2.08
CA LEU A 63 22.30 -6.52 -1.79
C LEU A 63 22.72 -5.72 -0.55
N PRO A 64 22.59 -4.37 -0.54
CA PRO A 64 22.92 -3.56 0.63
C PRO A 64 22.16 -4.06 1.86
N GLN A 65 22.82 -4.10 3.01
CA GLN A 65 22.25 -4.57 4.26
C GLN A 65 22.32 -3.47 5.32
N PHE A 66 21.34 -3.45 6.21
CA PHE A 66 21.42 -2.65 7.41
C PHE A 66 22.47 -3.23 8.37
N PRO A 67 23.10 -2.39 9.21
CA PRO A 67 23.82 -2.87 10.37
C PRO A 67 22.89 -3.72 11.27
N PRO A 68 23.42 -4.74 11.97
CA PRO A 68 22.62 -5.64 12.81
C PRO A 68 21.62 -4.94 13.77
N PRO A 69 22.00 -3.89 14.54
CA PRO A 69 21.04 -3.25 15.45
C PRO A 69 19.90 -2.53 14.72
N GLN A 70 20.15 -2.03 13.52
CA GLN A 70 19.12 -1.38 12.70
C GLN A 70 18.20 -2.42 12.05
N ALA A 71 18.77 -3.52 11.56
CA ALA A 71 18.00 -4.62 10.98
C ALA A 71 16.95 -5.18 11.98
N LEU A 72 17.34 -5.35 13.24
CA LEU A 72 16.44 -5.79 14.31
C LEU A 72 15.27 -4.82 14.55
N ARG A 73 15.53 -3.51 14.49
CA ARG A 73 14.49 -2.48 14.65
C ARG A 73 13.56 -2.41 13.44
N CYS A 74 14.12 -2.57 12.24
CA CYS A 74 13.37 -2.54 10.98
C CYS A 74 12.60 -3.84 10.71
N GLY A 75 12.96 -4.96 11.35
CA GLY A 75 12.40 -6.27 11.07
C GLY A 75 12.85 -6.87 9.73
N THR A 76 13.87 -6.30 9.10
CA THR A 76 14.45 -6.78 7.84
C THR A 76 15.93 -6.44 7.77
N LEU A 77 16.72 -7.31 7.16
CA LEU A 77 18.14 -7.10 6.92
C LEU A 77 18.38 -6.14 5.74
N TRP A 78 17.46 -6.09 4.78
CA TRP A 78 17.65 -5.38 3.51
C TRP A 78 16.82 -4.09 3.44
N PRO A 79 17.45 -2.93 3.19
CA PRO A 79 16.75 -1.66 3.02
C PRO A 79 15.73 -1.68 1.88
N ALA A 80 16.05 -2.37 0.78
CA ALA A 80 15.15 -2.48 -0.38
C ALA A 80 13.85 -3.25 -0.06
N LEU A 81 13.86 -4.07 0.99
CA LEU A 81 12.71 -4.87 1.43
C LEU A 81 11.97 -4.26 2.62
N PHE A 82 12.40 -3.07 3.07
CA PHE A 82 11.77 -2.39 4.20
C PHE A 82 10.38 -1.86 3.81
N SER A 83 9.39 -2.17 4.64
CA SER A 83 8.04 -1.62 4.52
C SER A 83 7.65 -0.90 5.81
N PRO A 84 7.30 0.41 5.75
CA PRO A 84 6.90 1.18 6.92
C PRO A 84 5.44 0.89 7.30
N TYR A 85 5.15 -0.37 7.66
CA TYR A 85 3.83 -0.79 8.09
C TYR A 85 3.44 -0.08 9.39
N ARG A 86 2.43 0.80 9.32
CA ARG A 86 1.83 1.43 10.49
C ARG A 86 0.58 0.66 10.89
N PRO A 87 0.49 0.14 12.13
CA PRO A 87 -0.73 -0.51 12.60
C PRO A 87 -1.88 0.51 12.59
N LYS A 88 -2.93 0.23 11.81
CA LYS A 88 -4.17 1.00 11.80
C LYS A 88 -5.08 0.47 12.91
N GLY A 89 -4.81 0.83 14.15
CA GLY A 89 -5.73 0.49 15.24
C GLY A 89 -5.24 0.82 16.64
N ARG A 90 -5.90 1.79 17.27
CA ARG A 90 -6.63 1.45 18.49
C ARG A 90 -8.11 1.44 18.09
N ARG A 91 -8.82 0.36 18.41
CA ARG A 91 -10.28 0.31 18.29
C ARG A 91 -10.79 1.34 19.30
N GLU A 92 -11.38 2.45 18.85
CA GLU A 92 -12.14 3.28 19.79
C GLU A 92 -13.34 2.41 20.20
N GLU A 93 -13.27 1.93 21.44
CA GLU A 93 -14.37 1.27 22.11
C GLU A 93 -15.52 2.27 22.13
N GLY A 94 -16.53 2.05 21.28
CA GLY A 94 -17.71 2.89 21.24
C GLY A 94 -18.35 2.87 22.61
N THR A 95 -18.26 3.99 23.33
CA THR A 95 -19.14 4.28 24.45
C THR A 95 -20.56 4.26 23.92
N ALA A 96 -21.28 3.19 24.29
CA ALA A 96 -22.73 3.12 24.25
C ALA A 96 -23.32 3.81 25.48
#